data_AF-A0A563W4F1-F1
#
_entry.id   AF-A0A563W4F1-F1
#
_cell.length_a   1.000
_cell.length_b   1.000
_cell.length_c   1.000
_cell.angle_alpha   90.00
_cell.angle_beta   90.00
_cell.angle_gamma   90.00
#
_symmetry.space_group_name_H-M   'P 1'
#
loop_
_entity.id
_entity.type
_entity.pdbx_description
1 polymer ?
#
loop_
_entity_poly.entity_id
_entity_poly.type
_entity_poly.pdbx_seq_one_letter_code
_entity_poly.pdbx_strand_id
1 'polypeptide(L)'
;MNTKNSISVNSLNKVDLTKKILKTSVHYNQGIHPKIFCRRWFGLEATNEYGRPRFTEAQILAIESEHGYREKCINLIARLLKIKPNTIHRWGKGVSFDKIPADKQQKYEIYLGYVDSIRIMTTNLTELDEVLLFKLLQQLEKKNS
;
A
#
# COMPACT_ATOMS: atom_id res chain seq x y z
N MET A 1 6.62 -34.34 33.32
CA MET A 1 5.72 -33.20 33.64
C MET A 1 6.63 -32.01 33.93
N ASN A 2 6.59 -30.85 33.30
CA ASN A 2 5.51 -30.12 32.64
C ASN A 2 6.12 -29.16 31.59
N THR A 3 5.77 -29.35 30.31
CA THR A 3 6.15 -28.47 29.19
C THR A 3 5.02 -27.46 28.98
N LYS A 4 5.14 -26.25 29.54
CA LYS A 4 4.22 -25.15 29.24
C LYS A 4 4.97 -23.81 29.30
N ASN A 5 5.57 -23.40 28.17
CA ASN A 5 5.85 -21.99 27.89
C ASN A 5 6.27 -21.74 26.43
N SER A 6 5.46 -22.21 25.46
CA SER A 6 5.73 -21.94 24.03
C SER A 6 4.53 -21.50 23.20
N ILE A 7 3.37 -21.21 23.81
CA ILE A 7 2.12 -20.98 23.06
C ILE A 7 1.76 -19.48 22.85
N SER A 8 2.39 -18.51 23.51
CA SER A 8 1.84 -17.13 23.52
C SER A 8 2.41 -16.11 22.53
N VAL A 9 3.44 -16.43 21.72
CA VAL A 9 4.04 -15.44 20.80
C VAL A 9 3.50 -15.56 19.37
N ASN A 10 3.04 -16.75 18.97
CA ASN A 10 2.60 -17.02 17.58
C ASN A 10 1.14 -16.68 17.28
N SER A 11 0.25 -16.54 18.28
CA SER A 11 -1.16 -16.21 18.02
C SER A 11 -1.41 -14.70 17.89
N LEU A 12 -0.62 -13.87 18.58
CA LEU A 12 -0.75 -12.41 18.57
C LEU A 12 -0.40 -11.81 17.20
N ASN A 13 0.66 -12.31 16.54
CA ASN A 13 1.07 -11.90 15.20
C ASN A 13 0.05 -12.27 14.11
N LYS A 14 -0.69 -13.38 14.29
CA LYS A 14 -1.67 -13.89 13.31
C LYS A 14 -2.94 -13.04 13.24
N VAL A 15 -3.43 -12.56 14.39
CA VAL A 15 -4.61 -11.67 14.45
C VAL A 15 -4.29 -10.32 13.83
N ASP A 16 -3.08 -9.81 14.05
CA ASP A 16 -2.67 -8.51 13.51
C ASP A 16 -2.48 -8.55 11.99
N LEU A 17 -1.92 -9.64 11.46
CA LEU A 17 -1.78 -9.84 10.01
C LEU A 17 -3.14 -9.97 9.30
N THR A 18 -4.04 -10.78 9.86
CA THR A 18 -5.38 -10.96 9.31
C THR A 18 -6.17 -9.64 9.35
N LYS A 19 -6.02 -8.85 10.42
CA LYS A 19 -6.63 -7.53 10.56
C LYS A 19 -6.02 -6.51 9.59
N LYS A 20 -4.72 -6.57 9.29
CA LYS A 20 -4.06 -5.75 8.27
C LYS A 20 -4.60 -6.09 6.88
N ILE A 21 -4.58 -7.36 6.48
CA ILE A 21 -5.09 -7.82 5.18
C ILE A 21 -6.57 -7.42 4.99
N LEU A 22 -7.41 -7.65 6.00
CA LEU A 22 -8.83 -7.32 5.94
C LEU A 22 -9.12 -5.81 5.99
N LYS A 23 -8.34 -5.01 6.72
CA LYS A 23 -8.50 -3.54 6.68
C LYS A 23 -8.09 -2.97 5.33
N THR A 24 -7.03 -3.49 4.72
CA THR A 24 -6.55 -3.02 3.42
C THR A 24 -7.53 -3.34 2.30
N SER A 25 -8.23 -4.49 2.36
CA SER A 25 -9.19 -4.91 1.34
C SER A 25 -10.53 -4.18 1.36
N VAL A 26 -10.83 -3.35 2.37
CA VAL A 26 -12.14 -2.66 2.52
C VAL A 26 -12.21 -1.31 1.78
N HIS A 27 -11.10 -0.79 1.23
CA HIS A 27 -11.06 0.54 0.59
C HIS A 27 -11.09 0.54 -0.96
N TYR A 28 -11.45 -0.59 -1.59
CA TYR A 28 -11.36 -0.80 -3.05
C TYR A 28 -12.10 0.22 -3.92
N ASN A 29 -13.09 0.94 -3.38
CA ASN A 29 -13.88 1.95 -4.11
C ASN A 29 -13.44 3.41 -3.89
N GLN A 30 -12.50 3.68 -2.98
CA GLN A 30 -12.14 5.06 -2.62
C GLN A 30 -10.99 5.63 -3.46
N GLY A 31 -10.32 4.79 -4.25
CA GLY A 31 -9.12 5.17 -4.98
C GLY A 31 -7.98 5.63 -4.05
N ILE A 32 -6.81 5.92 -4.62
CA ILE A 32 -5.69 6.50 -3.90
C ILE A 32 -5.09 7.64 -4.70
N HIS A 33 -4.96 8.78 -4.04
CA HIS A 33 -4.34 9.95 -4.64
C HIS A 33 -2.86 9.65 -4.99
N PRO A 34 -2.33 10.10 -6.15
CA PRO A 34 -0.99 9.70 -6.59
C PRO A 34 0.16 10.08 -5.64
N LYS A 35 0.00 11.17 -4.89
CA LYS A 35 0.95 11.55 -3.82
C LYS A 35 1.06 10.44 -2.76
N ILE A 36 -0.08 10.00 -2.23
CA ILE A 36 -0.16 8.98 -1.18
C ILE A 36 0.32 7.64 -1.73
N PHE A 37 -0.08 7.31 -2.96
CA PHE A 37 0.42 6.14 -3.67
C PHE A 37 1.95 6.10 -3.72
N CYS A 38 2.59 7.20 -4.13
CA CYS A 38 4.05 7.29 -4.12
C CYS A 38 4.66 7.10 -2.73
N ARG A 39 4.10 7.75 -1.71
CA ARG A 39 4.59 7.64 -0.33
C ARG A 39 4.60 6.17 0.12
N ARG A 40 3.50 5.44 -0.12
CA ARG A 40 3.41 3.99 0.15
C ARG A 40 4.34 3.18 -0.73
N TRP A 41 4.45 3.53 -2.01
CA TRP A 41 5.29 2.83 -2.96
C TRP A 41 6.76 2.84 -2.54
N PHE A 42 7.26 3.99 -2.13
CA PHE A 42 8.65 4.17 -1.72
C PHE A 42 8.89 3.97 -0.21
N GLY A 43 7.88 3.47 0.52
CA GLY A 43 8.03 3.08 1.93
C GLY A 43 8.11 4.24 2.93
N LEU A 44 7.64 5.43 2.56
CA LEU A 44 7.58 6.59 3.45
C LEU A 44 6.48 6.46 4.52
N GLU A 45 5.46 5.64 4.27
CA GLU A 45 4.41 5.30 5.24
C GLU A 45 4.72 4.00 6.01
N ALA A 46 5.93 3.45 5.90
CA ALA A 46 6.30 2.24 6.61
C ALA A 46 6.33 2.46 8.13
N THR A 47 5.95 1.43 8.89
CA THR A 47 6.06 1.41 10.35
C THR A 47 7.30 0.63 10.80
N ASN A 48 7.86 0.99 11.95
CA ASN A 48 8.90 0.20 12.61
C ASN A 48 8.32 -1.02 13.36
N GLU A 49 9.20 -1.80 14.00
CA GLU A 49 8.86 -2.99 14.79
C GLU A 49 7.88 -2.73 15.95
N TYR A 50 7.77 -1.48 16.41
CA TYR A 50 6.84 -1.05 17.45
C TYR A 50 5.50 -0.53 16.88
N GLY A 51 5.27 -0.69 15.58
CA GLY A 51 4.05 -0.21 14.90
C GLY A 51 3.96 1.31 14.78
N ARG A 52 5.05 2.05 15.00
CA ARG A 52 5.09 3.52 14.87
C ARG A 52 5.57 3.93 13.48
N PRO A 53 5.10 5.05 12.91
CA PRO A 53 5.62 5.57 11.64
C PRO A 53 7.14 5.70 11.67
N ARG A 54 7.81 5.19 10.63
CA ARG A 54 9.28 5.28 10.49
C ARG A 54 9.73 6.71 10.21
N PHE A 55 8.89 7.49 9.54
CA PHE A 55 9.13 8.88 9.20
C PHE A 55 8.03 9.76 9.79
N THR A 56 8.42 10.92 10.30
CA THR A 56 7.50 12.00 10.64
C THR A 56 7.04 12.73 9.37
N GLU A 57 5.91 13.44 9.42
CA GLU A 57 5.44 14.20 8.24
C GLU A 57 6.49 15.22 7.77
N ALA A 58 7.22 15.87 8.67
CA ALA A 58 8.30 16.79 8.31
C ALA A 58 9.43 16.09 7.53
N GLN A 59 9.82 14.87 7.94
CA GLN A 59 10.81 14.07 7.21
C GLN A 59 10.28 13.62 5.85
N ILE A 60 9.01 13.22 5.77
CA ILE A 60 8.37 12.87 4.49
C ILE A 60 8.41 14.07 3.54
N LEU A 61 8.02 15.26 4.01
CA LEU A 61 8.06 16.49 3.20
C LEU A 61 9.48 16.85 2.73
N ALA A 62 10.49 16.63 3.58
CA ALA A 62 11.88 16.82 3.20
C ALA A 62 12.28 15.87 2.05
N ILE A 63 11.94 14.57 2.17
CA ILE A 63 12.20 13.57 1.12
C ILE A 63 11.40 13.88 -0.16
N GLU A 64 10.15 14.32 -0.04
CA GLU A 64 9.34 14.73 -1.19
C GLU A 64 9.93 15.93 -1.94
N SER A 65 10.73 16.74 -1.24
CA SER A 65 11.43 17.90 -1.78
C SER A 65 12.82 17.57 -2.33
N GLU A 66 13.33 16.36 -2.10
CA GLU A 66 14.63 15.92 -2.63
C GLU A 66 14.62 15.85 -4.16
N HIS A 67 15.78 16.18 -4.74
CA HIS A 67 15.96 16.09 -6.19
C HIS A 67 15.71 14.65 -6.68
N GLY A 68 14.84 14.52 -7.67
CA GLY A 68 14.52 13.24 -8.30
C GLY A 68 13.38 12.43 -7.67
N TYR A 69 12.91 12.76 -6.45
CA TYR A 69 11.75 12.05 -5.87
C TYR A 69 10.51 12.18 -6.77
N ARG A 70 10.24 13.41 -7.23
CA ARG A 70 9.16 13.68 -8.19
C ARG A 70 9.30 12.87 -9.48
N GLU A 71 10.51 12.76 -10.02
CA GLU A 71 10.75 12.04 -11.27
C GLU A 71 10.51 10.54 -11.10
N LYS A 72 10.93 9.97 -9.96
CA LYS A 72 10.61 8.58 -9.58
C LYS A 72 9.10 8.34 -9.55
N CYS A 73 8.35 9.26 -8.96
CA CYS A 73 6.88 9.22 -8.96
C CYS A 73 6.29 9.26 -10.38
N ILE A 74 6.70 10.22 -11.20
CA ILE A 74 6.21 10.37 -12.57
C ILE A 74 6.46 9.09 -13.37
N ASN A 75 7.67 8.55 -13.31
CA ASN A 75 8.04 7.34 -14.06
C ASN A 75 7.28 6.10 -13.59
N LEU A 76 7.05 5.98 -12.28
CA LEU A 76 6.23 4.91 -11.72
C LEU A 76 4.78 4.98 -12.22
N ILE A 77 4.13 6.13 -12.04
CA ILE A 77 2.71 6.30 -12.41
C ILE A 77 2.55 6.17 -13.93
N ALA A 78 3.48 6.71 -14.73
CA ALA A 78 3.48 6.60 -16.18
C ALA A 78 3.47 5.13 -16.64
N ARG A 79 4.31 4.31 -16.01
CA ARG A 79 4.43 2.87 -16.32
C ARG A 79 3.17 2.09 -15.94
N LEU A 80 2.55 2.44 -14.82
CA LEU A 80 1.34 1.77 -14.30
C LEU A 80 0.12 2.15 -15.12
N LEU A 81 -0.12 3.43 -15.33
CA LEU A 81 -1.28 3.93 -16.08
C LEU A 81 -1.12 3.84 -17.60
N LYS A 82 0.06 3.44 -18.09
CA LYS A 82 0.43 3.43 -19.52
C LYS A 82 0.26 4.80 -20.18
N ILE A 83 0.66 5.85 -19.46
CA ILE A 83 0.60 7.26 -19.89
C ILE A 83 2.03 7.77 -20.09
N LYS A 84 2.25 8.63 -21.08
CA LYS A 84 3.57 9.24 -21.30
C LYS A 84 4.00 10.06 -20.07
N PRO A 85 5.26 9.95 -19.60
CA PRO A 85 5.77 10.73 -18.47
C PRO A 85 5.52 12.24 -18.60
N ASN A 86 5.67 12.79 -19.81
CA ASN A 86 5.42 14.23 -20.09
C ASN A 86 3.98 14.65 -19.80
N THR A 87 3.00 13.76 -19.95
CA THR A 87 1.60 14.05 -19.60
C THR A 87 1.45 14.16 -18.09
N ILE A 88 2.01 13.21 -17.34
CA ILE A 88 1.97 13.22 -15.87
C ILE A 88 2.75 14.38 -15.29
N HIS A 89 3.86 14.77 -15.92
CA HIS A 89 4.63 15.94 -15.55
C HIS A 89 3.78 17.23 -15.55
N ARG A 90 2.72 17.29 -16.35
CA ARG A 90 1.80 18.45 -16.42
C ARG A 90 0.69 18.42 -15.36
N TRP A 91 0.57 17.35 -14.59
CA TRP A 91 -0.48 17.19 -13.57
C TRP A 91 -0.25 17.99 -12.29
N GLY A 92 0.73 18.90 -12.23
CA GLY A 92 0.94 19.74 -11.06
C GLY A 92 2.41 20.03 -10.79
N LYS A 93 2.65 20.85 -9.77
CA LYS A 93 4.00 21.17 -9.28
C LYS A 93 4.39 20.20 -8.17
N GLY A 94 5.67 19.83 -8.10
CA GLY A 94 6.11 18.88 -7.07
C GLY A 94 5.35 17.55 -7.19
N VAL A 95 4.88 17.04 -6.06
CA VAL A 95 4.09 15.79 -5.94
C VAL A 95 2.62 16.04 -5.60
N SER A 96 2.10 17.25 -5.89
CA SER A 96 0.70 17.59 -5.62
C SER A 96 -0.28 16.87 -6.53
N PHE A 97 0.07 16.64 -7.79
CA PHE A 97 -0.80 16.05 -8.81
C PHE A 97 -2.22 16.67 -8.88
N ASP A 98 -2.33 17.97 -8.60
CA ASP A 98 -3.59 18.74 -8.50
C ASP A 98 -4.25 19.07 -9.86
N LYS A 99 -3.55 18.83 -10.96
CA LYS A 99 -4.02 19.11 -12.35
C LYS A 99 -4.29 17.84 -13.15
N ILE A 100 -4.66 16.75 -12.49
CA ILE A 100 -5.18 15.58 -13.18
C ILE A 100 -6.50 15.98 -13.87
N PRO A 101 -6.76 15.55 -15.12
CA PRO A 101 -8.04 15.81 -15.77
C PRO A 101 -9.21 15.25 -14.94
N ALA A 102 -10.20 16.09 -14.65
CA ALA A 102 -11.33 15.75 -13.76
C ALA A 102 -12.12 14.53 -14.26
N ASP A 103 -12.25 14.36 -15.58
CA ASP A 103 -12.90 13.22 -16.22
C ASP A 103 -12.15 11.89 -16.04
N LYS A 104 -10.88 11.93 -15.64
CA LYS A 104 -10.01 10.75 -15.51
C LYS A 104 -9.48 10.53 -14.10
N GLN A 105 -9.56 11.55 -13.24
CA GLN A 105 -8.99 11.51 -11.89
C GLN A 105 -9.46 10.29 -11.11
N GLN A 106 -10.77 10.12 -10.98
CA GLN A 106 -11.35 9.00 -10.24
C GLN A 106 -10.87 7.65 -10.81
N LYS A 107 -10.87 7.49 -12.14
CA LYS A 107 -10.41 6.26 -12.80
C LYS A 107 -8.94 5.96 -12.47
N TYR A 108 -8.08 6.97 -12.51
CA TYR A 108 -6.65 6.80 -12.21
C TYR A 108 -6.43 6.49 -10.74
N GLU A 109 -7.09 7.18 -9.83
CA GLU A 109 -6.97 6.94 -8.39
C GLU A 109 -7.49 5.54 -8.02
N ILE A 110 -8.61 5.09 -8.60
CA ILE A 110 -9.10 3.72 -8.43
C ILE A 110 -8.06 2.70 -8.91
N TYR A 111 -7.49 2.91 -10.10
CA TYR A 111 -6.48 2.00 -10.64
C TYR A 111 -5.23 1.92 -9.75
N LEU A 112 -4.75 3.07 -9.28
CA LEU A 112 -3.63 3.11 -8.33
C LEU A 112 -4.00 2.41 -7.02
N GLY A 113 -5.26 2.49 -6.58
CA GLY A 113 -5.75 1.83 -5.38
C GLY A 113 -5.75 0.32 -5.52
N TYR A 114 -6.14 -0.21 -6.68
CA TYR A 114 -6.02 -1.63 -6.99
C TYR A 114 -4.56 -2.09 -6.97
N VAL A 115 -3.66 -1.34 -7.61
CA VAL A 115 -2.23 -1.67 -7.65
C VAL A 115 -1.61 -1.64 -6.24
N ASP A 116 -1.94 -0.64 -5.41
CA ASP A 116 -1.50 -0.56 -4.01
C ASP A 116 -1.98 -1.77 -3.21
N SER A 117 -3.28 -2.10 -3.33
CA SER A 117 -3.88 -3.24 -2.64
C SER A 117 -3.23 -4.56 -3.04
N ILE A 118 -3.03 -4.79 -4.35
CA ILE A 118 -2.35 -6.00 -4.85
C ILE A 118 -0.94 -6.07 -4.27
N ARG A 119 -0.17 -4.98 -4.33
CA ARG A 119 1.19 -4.95 -3.79
C ARG A 119 1.24 -5.25 -2.30
N ILE A 120 0.35 -4.64 -1.51
CA ILE A 120 0.27 -4.88 -0.07
C ILE A 120 -0.09 -6.34 0.18
N MET A 121 -1.11 -6.86 -0.50
CA MET A 121 -1.49 -8.27 -0.39
C MET A 121 -0.31 -9.17 -0.74
N THR A 122 0.32 -9.02 -1.90
CA THR A 122 1.46 -9.85 -2.31
C THR A 122 2.60 -9.81 -1.30
N THR A 123 2.99 -8.63 -0.80
CA THR A 123 4.07 -8.49 0.20
C THR A 123 3.73 -9.24 1.49
N ASN A 124 2.48 -9.14 1.96
CA ASN A 124 2.06 -9.86 3.17
C ASN A 124 1.89 -11.36 2.93
N LEU A 125 1.43 -11.76 1.74
CA LEU A 125 1.24 -13.17 1.39
C LEU A 125 2.58 -13.90 1.19
N THR A 126 3.63 -13.23 0.72
CA THR A 126 4.97 -13.82 0.61
C THR A 126 5.60 -14.15 1.98
N GLU A 127 5.07 -13.58 3.06
CA GLU A 127 5.49 -13.87 4.43
C GLU A 127 4.67 -15.00 5.09
N LEU A 128 3.66 -15.54 4.40
CA LEU A 128 2.81 -16.62 4.91
C LEU A 128 3.38 -18.00 4.55
N ASP A 129 3.28 -18.94 5.50
CA ASP A 129 3.42 -20.35 5.17
C ASP A 129 2.19 -20.87 4.38
N GLU A 130 2.39 -21.93 3.60
CA GLU A 130 1.38 -22.53 2.72
C GLU A 130 0.09 -22.94 3.47
N VAL A 131 0.24 -23.39 4.71
CA VAL A 131 -0.86 -23.84 5.58
C VAL A 131 -1.75 -22.66 5.98
N LEU A 132 -1.16 -21.51 6.28
CA LEU A 132 -1.88 -20.31 6.69
C LEU A 132 -2.56 -19.64 5.50
N LEU A 133 -1.93 -19.64 4.32
CA LEU A 133 -2.53 -19.20 3.07
C LEU A 133 -3.80 -20.02 2.76
N PHE A 134 -3.72 -21.34 2.85
CA PHE A 134 -4.86 -22.22 2.61
C PHE A 134 -6.03 -21.96 3.56
N LYS A 135 -5.75 -21.72 4.85
CA LYS A 135 -6.79 -21.37 5.84
C LYS A 135 -7.47 -20.04 5.54
N LEU A 136 -6.72 -19.03 5.09
CA LEU A 136 -7.28 -17.73 4.70
C LEU A 136 -8.20 -17.87 3.49
N LEU A 137 -7.79 -18.63 2.48
CA LEU A 137 -8.61 -18.89 1.29
C LEU A 137 -9.94 -19.56 1.66
N GLN A 138 -9.91 -20.59 2.51
CA GLN A 138 -11.14 -21.24 3.00
C GLN A 138 -12.08 -20.29 3.77
N GLN A 139 -11.54 -19.32 4.51
CA GLN A 139 -12.37 -18.34 5.22
C GLN A 139 -13.03 -17.35 4.28
N LEU A 140 -12.35 -16.95 3.20
CA LEU A 140 -12.91 -16.06 2.19
C LEU A 140 -14.04 -16.76 1.41
N GLU A 141 -13.86 -18.03 1.05
CA GLU A 141 -14.91 -18.82 0.38
C GLU A 141 -16.17 -18.96 1.25
N LYS A 142 -16.01 -19.23 2.54
CA LYS A 142 -17.14 -19.34 3.48
C LYS A 142 -17.89 -18.05 3.72
N LYS A 143 -17.27 -16.89 3.47
CA LYS A 143 -17.91 -15.58 3.70
C LYS A 143 -18.74 -15.10 2.51
N ASN A 144 -18.58 -15.73 1.34
CA ASN A 144 -19.29 -15.40 0.11
C ASN A 144 -20.40 -16.43 -0.24
N SER A 145 -20.63 -17.40 0.65
CA SER A 145 -21.73 -18.40 0.60
C SER A 145 -22.75 -18.08 1.67
#